data_AF-A0A2N8RGG1-F1
#
_entry.id   AF-A0A2N8RGG1-F1
#
_cell.length_a   1.000
_cell.length_b   1.000
_cell.length_c   1.000
_cell.angle_alpha   90.00
_cell.angle_beta   90.00
_cell.angle_gamma   90.00
#
_symmetry.space_group_name_H-M   'P 1'
#
loop_
_entity.id
_entity.type
_entity.pdbx_description
1 polymer ?
#
loop_
_entity_poly.entity_id
_entity_poly.type
_entity_poly.pdbx_seq_one_letter_code
_entity_poly.pdbx_strand_id
1 'polypeptide(L)'
;MKRFVLLDTAAIPGNGGALCLFEYGDDFVIKIQGGNGNQLMNTRTHGSEDALAEIPCKRVAARPQVRVLIGGLGMGFTLASALRQLDQDAEVLVAELVPGVIEWNRGALGAKSGHPLNDPRAQVLNQDVAELLQNQPRGFDAIMLDVDNGPEGLTQKSNSWLYSLEGLKACASALRPAGLLAVWSASADRAFSEKLAKAGFKAEEVQVFAHGNRGTRHTIWIAEKRKR
;
A
#
# COMPACT_ATOMS: atom_id res chain seq x y z
N MET A 1 -28.50 -3.92 -16.75
CA MET A 1 -27.44 -4.94 -16.57
C MET A 1 -26.13 -4.19 -16.37
N LYS A 2 -25.45 -4.33 -15.21
CA LYS A 2 -24.19 -3.62 -14.95
C LYS A 2 -23.13 -4.10 -15.95
N ARG A 3 -22.45 -3.18 -16.61
CA ARG A 3 -21.39 -3.46 -17.61
C ARG A 3 -20.15 -2.68 -17.23
N PHE A 4 -18.99 -3.21 -17.59
CA PHE A 4 -17.73 -2.49 -17.48
C PHE A 4 -17.68 -1.39 -18.54
N VAL A 5 -17.44 -0.16 -18.12
CA VAL A 5 -17.17 0.99 -18.99
C VAL A 5 -15.74 1.42 -18.74
N LEU A 6 -14.89 1.38 -19.78
CA LEU A 6 -13.51 1.87 -19.67
C LEU A 6 -13.55 3.39 -19.56
N LEU A 7 -12.99 3.93 -18.48
CA LEU A 7 -12.90 5.37 -18.25
C LEU A 7 -11.56 5.93 -18.70
N ASP A 8 -10.47 5.23 -18.39
CA ASP A 8 -9.13 5.72 -18.69
C ASP A 8 -8.11 4.56 -18.72
N THR A 9 -6.94 4.82 -19.32
CA THR A 9 -5.81 3.90 -19.39
C THR A 9 -4.51 4.65 -19.07
N ALA A 10 -3.77 4.18 -18.07
CA ALA A 10 -2.53 4.79 -17.60
C ALA A 10 -1.34 3.86 -17.85
N ALA A 11 -0.30 4.34 -18.54
CA ALA A 11 0.91 3.56 -18.78
C ALA A 11 1.69 3.32 -17.47
N ILE A 12 2.13 2.09 -17.26
CA ILE A 12 3.05 1.75 -16.17
C ILE A 12 4.48 2.07 -16.65
N PRO A 13 5.26 2.86 -15.90
CA PRO A 13 6.65 3.15 -16.27
C PRO A 13 7.50 1.90 -16.50
N GLY A 14 8.62 2.05 -17.23
CA GLY A 14 9.60 0.96 -17.43
C GLY A 14 9.10 -0.21 -18.29
N ASN A 15 8.18 0.05 -19.23
CA ASN A 15 7.54 -0.95 -20.08
C ASN A 15 6.69 -1.99 -19.29
N GLY A 16 6.12 -1.59 -18.16
CA GLY A 16 5.26 -2.45 -17.33
C GLY A 16 3.87 -2.76 -17.93
N GLY A 17 3.56 -2.25 -19.12
CA GLY A 17 2.23 -2.31 -19.72
C GLY A 17 1.39 -1.09 -19.33
N ALA A 18 0.10 -1.29 -19.08
CA ALA A 18 -0.80 -0.23 -18.65
C ALA A 18 -1.86 -0.73 -17.67
N LEU A 19 -2.37 0.18 -16.84
CA LEU A 19 -3.54 -0.01 -16.00
C LEU A 19 -4.76 0.61 -16.68
N CYS A 20 -5.89 -0.06 -16.59
CA CYS A 20 -7.17 0.42 -17.10
C CYS A 20 -8.13 0.63 -15.94
N LEU A 21 -8.72 1.83 -15.85
CA LEU A 21 -9.78 2.14 -14.90
C LEU A 21 -11.14 1.91 -15.56
N PHE A 22 -11.97 1.09 -14.92
CA PHE A 22 -13.33 0.84 -15.36
C PHE A 22 -14.35 1.28 -14.31
N GLU A 23 -15.48 1.79 -14.78
CA GLU A 23 -16.71 1.92 -14.00
C GLU A 23 -17.54 0.64 -14.12
N TYR A 24 -18.17 0.22 -13.02
CA TYR A 24 -19.07 -0.93 -12.96
C TYR A 24 -20.25 -0.64 -12.02
N GLY A 25 -21.29 0.00 -12.56
CA GLY A 25 -22.35 0.57 -11.71
C GLY A 25 -21.75 1.66 -10.83
N ASP A 26 -22.01 1.63 -9.52
CA ASP A 26 -21.46 2.65 -8.61
C ASP A 26 -20.01 2.39 -8.18
N ASP A 27 -19.37 1.33 -8.66
CA ASP A 27 -18.02 0.92 -8.25
C ASP A 27 -16.99 1.16 -9.36
N PHE A 28 -15.72 1.24 -8.97
CA PHE A 28 -14.59 1.28 -9.89
C PHE A 28 -13.73 0.03 -9.78
N VAL A 29 -13.08 -0.33 -10.89
CA VAL A 29 -12.21 -1.50 -11.01
C VAL A 29 -10.96 -1.14 -11.78
N ILE A 30 -9.79 -1.49 -11.23
CA ILE A 30 -8.51 -1.38 -11.95
C ILE A 30 -8.08 -2.77 -12.45
N LYS A 31 -7.63 -2.82 -13.71
CA LYS A 31 -7.13 -4.03 -14.37
C LYS A 31 -5.83 -3.74 -15.12
N ILE A 32 -5.01 -4.75 -15.36
CA ILE A 32 -3.89 -4.63 -16.31
C ILE A 32 -4.41 -4.77 -17.74
N GLN A 33 -3.95 -3.90 -18.63
CA GLN A 33 -4.24 -3.96 -20.05
C GLN A 33 -3.72 -5.29 -20.65
N GLY A 34 -4.58 -5.99 -21.39
CA GLY A 34 -4.21 -7.25 -22.06
C GLY A 34 -4.18 -8.50 -21.17
N GLY A 35 -4.48 -8.40 -19.88
CA GLY A 35 -4.67 -9.58 -19.02
C GLY A 35 -5.97 -10.34 -19.34
N ASN A 36 -5.98 -11.66 -19.16
CA ASN A 36 -7.15 -12.55 -19.35
C ASN A 36 -8.28 -12.33 -18.31
N GLY A 37 -8.46 -11.11 -17.80
CA GLY A 37 -9.58 -10.75 -16.94
C GLY A 37 -9.29 -10.62 -15.44
N ASN A 38 -8.03 -10.77 -14.99
CA ASN A 38 -7.72 -10.62 -13.57
C ASN A 38 -7.78 -9.15 -13.16
N GLN A 39 -8.87 -8.84 -12.47
CA GLN A 39 -9.06 -7.62 -11.71
C GLN A 39 -8.01 -7.52 -10.60
N LEU A 40 -7.34 -6.37 -10.50
CA LEU A 40 -6.38 -6.13 -9.43
C LEU A 40 -7.11 -5.72 -8.15
N MET A 41 -7.98 -4.71 -8.25
CA MET A 41 -8.65 -4.10 -7.10
C MET A 41 -9.98 -3.46 -7.49
N ASN A 42 -10.84 -3.19 -6.50
CA ASN A 42 -12.09 -2.45 -6.65
C ASN A 42 -12.47 -1.69 -5.40
N THR A 43 -13.45 -0.79 -5.56
CA THR A 43 -13.98 0.04 -4.48
C THR A 43 -14.95 -0.65 -3.53
N ARG A 44 -15.38 -1.89 -3.80
CA ARG A 44 -16.33 -2.64 -2.95
C ARG A 44 -15.63 -3.43 -1.85
N THR A 45 -14.40 -3.89 -2.10
CA THR A 45 -13.63 -4.75 -1.21
C THR A 45 -12.30 -4.10 -0.89
N HIS A 46 -12.24 -3.35 0.21
CA HIS A 46 -11.05 -2.61 0.64
C HIS A 46 -10.71 -2.84 2.13
N GLY A 47 -11.28 -3.88 2.75
CA GLY A 47 -11.12 -4.12 4.18
C GLY A 47 -9.68 -4.45 4.58
N SER A 48 -8.91 -5.04 3.67
CA SER A 48 -7.49 -5.31 3.89
C SER A 48 -6.61 -4.06 3.78
N GLU A 49 -6.97 -3.14 2.89
CA GLU A 49 -6.33 -1.86 2.65
C GLU A 49 -6.55 -0.93 3.85
N ASP A 50 -7.77 -0.93 4.39
CA ASP A 50 -8.06 -0.24 5.65
C ASP A 50 -7.20 -0.80 6.79
N ALA A 51 -7.16 -2.12 6.95
CA ALA A 51 -6.40 -2.76 8.02
C ALA A 51 -4.88 -2.58 7.89
N LEU A 52 -4.36 -2.56 6.65
CA LEU A 52 -2.95 -2.36 6.34
C LEU A 52 -2.43 -1.05 6.93
N ALA A 53 -3.24 0.00 6.89
CA ALA A 53 -2.91 1.29 7.48
C ALA A 53 -3.34 1.40 8.96
N GLU A 54 -4.52 0.90 9.30
CA GLU A 54 -5.11 1.06 10.63
C GLU A 54 -4.21 0.45 11.72
N ILE A 55 -3.74 -0.78 11.50
CA ILE A 55 -2.97 -1.53 12.50
C ILE A 55 -1.65 -0.82 12.85
N PRO A 56 -0.76 -0.49 11.90
CA PRO A 56 0.49 0.19 12.23
C PRO A 56 0.26 1.63 12.69
N CYS A 57 -0.68 2.38 12.09
CA CYS A 57 -0.91 3.78 12.47
C CYS A 57 -1.45 3.92 13.89
N LYS A 58 -2.33 3.02 14.35
CA LYS A 58 -2.79 3.02 15.75
C LYS A 58 -1.67 2.82 16.76
N ARG A 59 -0.69 1.96 16.45
CA ARG A 59 0.50 1.75 17.29
C ARG A 59 1.47 2.94 17.22
N VAL A 60 1.44 3.60 16.07
CA VAL A 60 2.02 4.90 15.70
C VAL A 60 1.67 6.09 16.58
N ALA A 61 0.36 6.20 16.81
CA ALA A 61 -0.36 7.47 16.93
C ALA A 61 0.00 8.29 18.17
N ALA A 62 0.44 7.65 19.25
CA ALA A 62 0.81 8.35 20.47
C ALA A 62 2.15 9.11 20.38
N ARG A 63 2.87 8.99 19.26
CA ARG A 63 4.14 9.70 19.02
C ARG A 63 3.84 11.08 18.44
N PRO A 64 4.57 12.14 18.84
CA PRO A 64 4.41 13.45 18.20
C PRO A 64 4.95 13.40 16.77
N GLN A 65 4.36 14.19 15.88
CA GLN A 65 4.82 14.38 14.50
C GLN A 65 5.10 13.05 13.77
N VAL A 66 4.12 12.14 13.83
CA VAL A 66 4.20 10.82 13.19
C VAL A 66 4.44 11.01 11.70
N ARG A 67 5.43 10.30 11.17
CA ARG A 67 5.71 10.30 9.74
C ARG A 67 5.49 8.90 9.15
N VAL A 68 4.59 8.78 8.19
CA VAL A 68 4.21 7.51 7.57
C VAL A 68 4.53 7.53 6.08
N LEU A 69 5.01 6.39 5.57
CA LEU A 69 5.17 6.14 4.14
C LEU A 69 4.19 5.05 3.68
N ILE A 70 3.49 5.30 2.58
CA ILE A 70 2.67 4.32 1.88
C ILE A 70 3.29 4.10 0.50
N GLY A 71 3.70 2.87 0.20
CA GLY A 71 4.08 2.46 -1.15
C GLY A 71 2.87 1.96 -1.91
N GLY A 72 2.50 2.64 -2.99
CA GLY A 72 1.28 2.41 -3.76
C GLY A 72 0.12 3.27 -3.27
N LEU A 73 -0.57 3.95 -4.19
CA LEU A 73 -1.80 4.71 -3.88
C LEU A 73 -3.06 3.88 -4.12
N GLY A 74 -3.05 3.05 -5.16
CA GLY A 74 -4.17 2.17 -5.52
C GLY A 74 -5.50 2.94 -5.61
N MET A 75 -6.49 2.50 -4.84
CA MET A 75 -7.83 3.14 -4.76
C MET A 75 -7.91 4.27 -3.70
N GLY A 76 -6.81 4.56 -2.99
CA GLY A 76 -6.74 5.61 -1.97
C GLY A 76 -7.25 5.20 -0.57
N PHE A 77 -7.76 3.98 -0.38
CA PHE A 77 -8.30 3.53 0.92
C PHE A 77 -7.22 3.39 2.00
N THR A 78 -6.04 2.88 1.66
CA THR A 78 -4.91 2.78 2.59
C THR A 78 -4.51 4.16 3.14
N LEU A 79 -4.44 5.17 2.27
CA LEU A 79 -4.20 6.56 2.68
C LEU A 79 -5.34 7.12 3.53
N ALA A 80 -6.59 6.95 3.09
CA ALA A 80 -7.75 7.42 3.86
C ALA A 80 -7.80 6.80 5.26
N SER A 81 -7.44 5.51 5.38
CA SER A 81 -7.37 4.82 6.67
C SER A 81 -6.26 5.34 7.56
N ALA A 82 -5.06 5.58 7.02
CA ALA A 82 -3.96 6.19 7.78
C ALA A 82 -4.36 7.55 8.37
N LEU A 83 -4.95 8.43 7.54
CA LEU A 83 -5.38 9.76 7.95
C LEU A 83 -6.46 9.76 9.06
N ARG A 84 -7.27 8.70 9.16
CA ARG A 84 -8.24 8.54 10.26
C ARG A 84 -7.60 8.17 11.60
N GLN A 85 -6.39 7.61 11.60
CA GLN A 85 -5.72 7.14 12.81
C GLN A 85 -4.67 8.12 13.35
N LEU A 86 -4.26 9.09 12.54
CA LEU A 86 -3.17 10.00 12.86
C LEU A 86 -3.71 11.36 13.28
N ASP A 87 -2.95 12.07 14.12
CA ASP A 87 -3.28 13.42 14.55
C ASP A 87 -2.97 14.47 13.46
N GLN A 88 -3.32 15.73 13.74
CA GLN A 88 -3.18 16.85 12.80
C GLN A 88 -1.72 17.24 12.50
N ASP A 89 -0.77 16.86 13.35
CA ASP A 89 0.66 17.16 13.22
C ASP A 89 1.43 16.06 12.48
N ALA A 90 0.75 15.02 12.02
CA ALA A 90 1.33 13.92 11.27
C ALA A 90 1.60 14.28 9.80
N GLU A 91 2.50 13.53 9.17
CA GLU A 91 2.83 13.60 7.75
C GLU A 91 2.66 12.21 7.12
N VAL A 92 1.89 12.11 6.05
CA VAL A 92 1.65 10.86 5.32
C VAL A 92 2.13 11.02 3.88
N LEU A 93 3.25 10.38 3.56
CA LEU A 93 3.78 10.35 2.21
C LEU A 93 3.25 9.12 1.48
N VAL A 94 2.82 9.30 0.24
CA VAL A 94 2.45 8.20 -0.66
C VAL A 94 3.40 8.21 -1.86
N ALA A 95 4.11 7.11 -2.09
CA ALA A 95 4.86 6.89 -3.31
C ALA A 95 3.99 6.13 -4.32
N GLU A 96 3.62 6.79 -5.42
CA GLU A 96 2.87 6.16 -6.50
C GLU A 96 3.66 6.27 -7.80
N LEU A 97 3.91 5.13 -8.44
CA LEU A 97 4.73 5.06 -9.64
C LEU A 97 3.96 5.51 -10.89
N VAL A 98 2.67 5.22 -10.97
CA VAL A 98 1.83 5.43 -12.14
C VAL A 98 1.11 6.78 -12.06
N PRO A 99 1.46 7.79 -12.89
CA PRO A 99 0.87 9.13 -12.81
C PRO A 99 -0.66 9.12 -12.94
N GLY A 100 -1.22 8.26 -13.80
CA GLY A 100 -2.66 8.17 -14.00
C GLY A 100 -3.42 7.69 -12.74
N VAL A 101 -2.82 6.83 -11.91
CA VAL A 101 -3.43 6.41 -10.63
C VAL A 101 -3.59 7.60 -9.69
N ILE A 102 -2.64 8.53 -9.70
CA ILE A 102 -2.72 9.78 -8.94
C ILE A 102 -3.88 10.63 -9.44
N GLU A 103 -4.01 10.83 -10.76
CA GLU A 103 -5.10 11.62 -11.34
C GLU A 103 -6.48 10.99 -11.04
N TRP A 104 -6.60 9.67 -11.12
CA TRP A 104 -7.85 8.98 -10.78
C TRP A 104 -8.26 9.23 -9.32
N ASN A 105 -7.29 9.28 -8.40
CA ASN A 105 -7.52 9.58 -6.98
C ASN A 105 -7.77 11.07 -6.70
N ARG A 106 -7.35 11.98 -7.58
CA ARG A 106 -7.82 13.38 -7.52
C ARG A 106 -9.27 13.51 -7.98
N GLY A 107 -9.71 12.63 -8.88
CA GLY A 107 -11.07 12.58 -9.41
C GLY A 107 -11.96 11.52 -8.78
N ALA A 108 -12.48 10.63 -9.62
CA ALA A 108 -13.57 9.72 -9.30
C ALA A 108 -13.24 8.68 -8.21
N LEU A 109 -11.99 8.20 -8.14
CA LEU A 109 -11.57 7.30 -7.06
C LEU A 109 -11.47 8.04 -5.73
N GLY A 110 -10.99 9.29 -5.77
CA GLY A 110 -10.95 10.16 -4.59
C GLY A 110 -12.32 10.28 -3.95
N ALA A 111 -13.38 10.46 -4.75
CA ALA A 111 -14.74 10.55 -4.23
C ALA A 111 -15.19 9.29 -3.46
N LYS A 112 -14.63 8.12 -3.78
CA LYS A 112 -14.93 6.86 -3.07
C LYS A 112 -14.16 6.68 -1.78
N SER A 113 -12.96 7.23 -1.70
CA SER A 113 -12.11 7.17 -0.49
C SER A 113 -12.23 8.41 0.40
N GLY A 114 -13.09 9.39 0.05
CA GLY A 114 -13.32 10.61 0.84
C GLY A 114 -12.31 11.73 0.54
N HIS A 115 -11.73 11.74 -0.65
CA HIS A 115 -10.73 12.69 -1.14
C HIS A 115 -9.51 12.83 -0.21
N PRO A 116 -8.82 11.73 0.13
CA PRO A 116 -7.71 11.77 1.08
C PRO A 116 -6.52 12.61 0.58
N LEU A 117 -6.42 12.85 -0.74
CA LEU A 117 -5.39 13.72 -1.32
C LEU A 117 -5.58 15.21 -1.01
N ASN A 118 -6.76 15.60 -0.51
CA ASN A 118 -7.04 16.98 -0.10
C ASN A 118 -6.67 17.24 1.37
N ASP A 119 -6.31 16.21 2.13
CA ASP A 119 -5.89 16.36 3.52
C ASP A 119 -4.50 17.02 3.56
N PRO A 120 -4.30 18.10 4.34
CA PRO A 120 -3.01 18.81 4.37
C PRO A 120 -1.85 17.97 4.91
N ARG A 121 -2.13 16.84 5.58
CA ARG A 121 -1.12 15.90 6.05
C ARG A 121 -0.62 14.96 4.94
N ALA A 122 -1.36 14.83 3.84
CA ALA A 122 -1.05 13.90 2.76
C ALA A 122 -0.19 14.56 1.68
N GLN A 123 0.90 13.90 1.31
CA GLN A 123 1.72 14.26 0.16
C GLN A 123 1.90 13.05 -0.76
N VAL A 124 1.48 13.17 -2.02
CA VAL A 124 1.73 12.14 -3.04
C VAL A 124 2.95 12.51 -3.86
N LEU A 125 3.92 11.61 -3.90
CA LEU A 125 5.11 11.68 -4.71
C LEU A 125 4.98 10.71 -5.88
N ASN A 126 5.11 11.22 -7.10
CA ASN A 126 5.16 10.36 -8.29
C ASN A 126 6.57 9.78 -8.47
N GLN A 127 6.92 8.82 -7.61
CA GLN A 127 8.27 8.26 -7.48
C GLN A 127 8.19 6.78 -7.09
N ASP A 128 9.25 6.04 -7.36
CA ASP A 128 9.40 4.67 -6.86
C ASP A 128 9.61 4.70 -5.33
N VAL A 129 8.84 3.89 -4.60
CA VAL A 129 8.98 3.75 -3.14
C VAL A 129 10.38 3.27 -2.76
N ALA A 130 11.04 2.47 -3.59
CA ALA A 130 12.41 2.01 -3.37
C ALA A 130 13.40 3.18 -3.22
N GLU A 131 13.22 4.25 -3.99
CA GLU A 131 14.07 5.44 -3.90
C GLU A 131 13.89 6.15 -2.55
N LEU A 132 12.65 6.25 -2.05
CA LEU A 132 12.39 6.86 -0.73
C LEU A 132 12.96 6.01 0.40
N LEU A 133 12.83 4.69 0.32
CA LEU A 133 13.38 3.75 1.31
C LEU A 133 14.90 3.85 1.41
N GLN A 134 15.59 4.07 0.30
CA GLN A 134 17.04 4.18 0.27
C GLN A 134 17.55 5.56 0.72
N ASN A 135 16.80 6.63 0.42
CA ASN A 135 17.26 8.01 0.62
C ASN A 135 16.81 8.64 1.94
N GLN A 136 15.92 8.00 2.72
CA GLN A 136 15.38 8.57 3.96
C GLN A 136 15.64 7.69 5.19
N PRO A 137 16.91 7.47 5.59
CA PRO A 137 17.23 6.67 6.77
C PRO A 137 16.63 7.28 8.04
N ARG A 138 15.94 6.47 8.83
CA ARG A 138 15.21 6.89 10.05
C ARG A 138 14.18 7.99 9.78
N GLY A 139 13.61 8.02 8.58
CA GLY A 139 12.62 9.01 8.15
C GLY A 139 11.18 8.72 8.61
N PHE A 140 10.82 7.47 8.94
CA PHE A 140 9.41 7.08 9.11
C PHE A 140 9.15 6.31 10.42
N ASP A 141 8.01 6.55 11.05
CA ASP A 141 7.52 5.75 12.18
C ASP A 141 6.78 4.50 11.69
N ALA A 142 6.11 4.57 10.54
CA ALA A 142 5.51 3.42 9.88
C ALA A 142 5.70 3.47 8.36
N ILE A 143 5.82 2.28 7.76
CA ILE A 143 5.86 2.07 6.32
C ILE A 143 4.81 1.01 5.98
N MET A 144 3.88 1.29 5.07
CA MET A 144 2.92 0.33 4.53
C MET A 144 3.24 0.06 3.06
N LEU A 145 3.48 -1.20 2.69
CA LEU A 145 3.72 -1.60 1.30
C LEU A 145 2.47 -2.27 0.72
N ASP A 146 1.80 -1.54 -0.17
CA ASP A 146 0.59 -1.90 -0.93
C ASP A 146 0.88 -1.82 -2.44
N VAL A 147 2.00 -2.43 -2.85
CA VAL A 147 2.58 -2.23 -4.20
C VAL A 147 2.20 -3.36 -5.15
N ASP A 148 2.00 -4.57 -4.62
CA ASP A 148 1.73 -5.77 -5.40
C ASP A 148 0.97 -6.81 -4.58
N ASN A 149 0.63 -7.98 -5.15
CA ASN A 149 -0.12 -9.00 -4.43
C ASN A 149 0.70 -9.80 -3.39
N GLY A 150 1.77 -9.19 -2.86
CA GLY A 150 2.71 -9.81 -1.94
C GLY A 150 3.88 -10.54 -2.62
N PRO A 151 4.73 -11.21 -1.81
CA PRO A 151 6.01 -11.77 -2.25
C PRO A 151 5.90 -12.92 -3.26
N GLU A 152 4.83 -13.72 -3.21
CA GLU A 152 4.55 -14.80 -4.16
C GLU A 152 3.66 -14.33 -5.33
N GLY A 153 2.91 -13.23 -5.14
CA GLY A 153 1.88 -12.74 -6.06
C GLY A 153 2.33 -11.59 -6.97
N LEU A 154 3.62 -11.53 -7.32
CA LEU A 154 4.18 -10.41 -8.07
C LEU A 154 3.51 -10.23 -9.43
N THR A 155 2.82 -9.11 -9.59
CA THR A 155 2.29 -8.56 -10.81
C THR A 155 3.41 -7.97 -11.66
N GLN A 156 4.41 -7.36 -11.03
CA GLN A 156 5.59 -6.82 -11.71
C GLN A 156 6.88 -7.39 -11.12
N LYS A 157 7.73 -7.95 -11.99
CA LYS A 157 9.03 -8.53 -11.57
C LYS A 157 9.96 -7.49 -10.94
N SER A 158 9.86 -6.22 -11.35
CA SER A 158 10.62 -5.11 -10.77
C SER A 158 10.37 -4.94 -9.26
N ASN A 159 9.17 -5.26 -8.77
CA ASN A 159 8.80 -5.16 -7.36
C ASN A 159 9.48 -6.23 -6.48
N SER A 160 10.12 -7.25 -7.07
CA SER A 160 10.76 -8.34 -6.33
C SER A 160 11.80 -7.86 -5.32
N TRP A 161 12.48 -6.73 -5.61
CA TRP A 161 13.45 -6.14 -4.70
C TRP A 161 12.84 -5.73 -3.35
N LEU A 162 11.60 -5.22 -3.33
CA LEU A 162 10.93 -4.79 -2.09
C LEU A 162 10.77 -5.95 -1.08
N TYR A 163 10.60 -7.16 -1.60
CA TYR A 163 10.38 -8.38 -0.81
C TYR A 163 11.67 -9.20 -0.61
N SER A 164 12.81 -8.71 -1.12
CA SER A 164 14.12 -9.33 -0.93
C SER A 164 14.70 -8.98 0.44
N LEU A 165 15.77 -9.67 0.85
CA LEU A 165 16.45 -9.35 2.10
C LEU A 165 17.03 -7.92 2.07
N GLU A 166 17.50 -7.47 0.91
CA GLU A 166 18.01 -6.12 0.68
C GLU A 166 16.90 -5.06 0.82
N GLY A 167 15.75 -5.26 0.18
CA GLY A 167 14.61 -4.34 0.29
C GLY A 167 14.07 -4.25 1.72
N LEU A 168 13.96 -5.39 2.41
CA LEU A 168 13.55 -5.41 3.82
C LEU A 168 14.57 -4.72 4.73
N LYS A 169 15.88 -4.84 4.45
CA LYS A 169 16.91 -4.07 5.17
C LYS A 169 16.83 -2.58 4.88
N ALA A 170 16.48 -2.17 3.66
CA ALA A 170 16.23 -0.77 3.34
C ALA A 170 15.02 -0.22 4.11
N CYS A 171 13.92 -0.99 4.19
CA CYS A 171 12.78 -0.67 5.05
C CYS A 171 13.20 -0.50 6.51
N ALA A 172 13.99 -1.44 7.05
CA ALA A 172 14.51 -1.33 8.40
C ALA A 172 15.39 -0.08 8.59
N SER A 173 16.20 0.30 7.59
CA SER A 173 17.02 1.52 7.65
C SER A 173 16.16 2.79 7.65
N ALA A 174 15.14 2.84 6.80
CA ALA A 174 14.20 3.96 6.68
C ALA A 174 13.34 4.18 7.93
N LEU A 175 13.06 3.11 8.70
CA LEU A 175 12.30 3.21 9.93
C LEU A 175 13.09 3.85 11.09
N ARG A 176 12.41 4.75 11.80
CA ARG A 176 12.80 5.25 13.14
C ARG A 176 12.88 4.09 14.14
N PRO A 177 13.55 4.26 15.29
CA PRO A 177 13.56 3.23 16.34
C PRO A 177 12.15 2.82 16.77
N ALA A 178 11.93 1.51 16.89
CA ALA A 178 10.63 0.88 17.15
C ALA A 178 9.55 1.20 16.09
N GLY A 179 9.96 1.58 14.87
CA GLY A 179 9.04 1.78 13.75
C GLY A 179 8.49 0.46 13.19
N LEU A 180 7.37 0.57 12.48
CA LEU A 180 6.62 -0.57 11.95
C LEU A 180 6.69 -0.64 10.43
N LEU A 181 6.98 -1.81 9.89
CA LEU A 181 6.74 -2.16 8.50
C LEU A 181 5.45 -2.99 8.44
N ALA A 182 4.52 -2.61 7.57
CA ALA A 182 3.35 -3.41 7.23
C ALA A 182 3.43 -3.81 5.76
N VAL A 183 3.21 -5.09 5.46
CA VAL A 183 3.26 -5.62 4.09
C VAL A 183 1.98 -6.40 3.81
N TRP A 184 1.28 -6.01 2.75
CA TRP A 184 0.09 -6.71 2.27
C TRP A 184 0.46 -7.92 1.42
N SER A 185 -0.36 -8.98 1.47
CA SER A 185 -0.26 -10.12 0.57
C SER A 185 -1.58 -10.86 0.41
N ALA A 186 -1.81 -11.37 -0.80
CA ALA A 186 -2.99 -12.15 -1.13
C ALA A 186 -3.02 -13.52 -0.42
N SER A 187 -1.84 -14.09 -0.12
CA SER A 187 -1.67 -15.37 0.58
C SER A 187 -0.64 -15.26 1.71
N ALA A 188 -0.65 -16.22 2.62
CA ALA A 188 0.43 -16.37 3.61
C ALA A 188 1.66 -17.02 2.96
N ASP A 189 2.85 -16.54 3.33
CA ASP A 189 4.15 -17.07 2.92
C ASP A 189 5.06 -17.19 4.16
N ARG A 190 5.29 -18.43 4.60
CA ARG A 190 6.12 -18.73 5.77
C ARG A 190 7.58 -18.31 5.54
N ALA A 191 8.10 -18.46 4.32
CA ALA A 191 9.48 -18.09 4.02
C ALA A 191 9.68 -16.58 4.09
N PHE A 192 8.62 -15.78 3.85
CA PHE A 192 8.67 -14.34 4.01
C PHE A 192 8.82 -13.91 5.48
N SER A 193 8.10 -14.55 6.41
CA SER A 193 8.26 -14.32 7.86
C SER A 193 9.70 -14.57 8.34
N GLU A 194 10.37 -15.60 7.80
CA GLU A 194 11.79 -15.85 8.08
C GLU A 194 12.72 -14.78 7.49
N LYS A 195 12.43 -14.27 6.29
CA LYS A 195 13.19 -13.16 5.68
C LYS A 195 13.05 -11.88 6.51
N LEU A 196 11.84 -11.55 6.98
CA LEU A 196 11.60 -10.42 7.89
C LEU A 196 12.45 -10.54 9.17
N ALA A 197 12.50 -11.73 9.77
CA ALA A 197 13.35 -11.97 10.93
C ALA A 197 14.84 -11.73 10.63
N LYS A 198 15.34 -12.24 9.49
CA LYS A 198 16.73 -12.02 9.04
C LYS A 198 17.04 -10.56 8.71
N ALA A 199 16.05 -9.79 8.29
CA ALA A 199 16.18 -8.35 8.06
C ALA A 199 16.18 -7.51 9.36
N GLY A 200 15.92 -8.13 10.51
CA GLY A 200 15.95 -7.47 11.82
C GLY A 200 14.57 -7.07 12.34
N PHE A 201 13.50 -7.70 11.87
CA PHE A 201 12.14 -7.45 12.36
C PHE A 201 11.67 -8.52 13.35
N LYS A 202 10.76 -8.12 14.24
CA LYS A 202 9.84 -9.02 14.92
C LYS A 202 8.49 -8.90 14.21
N ALA A 203 8.12 -9.92 13.44
CA ALA A 203 6.90 -9.91 12.64
C ALA A 203 5.80 -10.76 13.27
N GLU A 204 4.57 -10.32 13.09
CA GLU A 204 3.36 -11.11 13.30
C GLU A 204 2.52 -11.13 12.02
N GLU A 205 1.78 -12.20 11.81
CA GLU A 205 0.86 -12.37 10.70
C GLU A 205 -0.57 -12.04 11.16
N VAL A 206 -1.21 -11.09 10.49
CA VAL A 206 -2.59 -10.71 10.75
C VAL A 206 -3.43 -11.11 9.54
N GLN A 207 -4.45 -11.92 9.80
CA GLN A 207 -5.36 -12.41 8.77
C GLN A 207 -6.64 -11.58 8.76
N VAL A 208 -6.85 -10.80 7.70
CA VAL A 208 -7.94 -9.83 7.57
C VAL A 208 -8.90 -10.23 6.47
N PHE A 209 -10.18 -9.91 6.61
CA PHE A 209 -11.16 -10.14 5.55
C PHE A 209 -11.07 -9.03 4.50
N ALA A 210 -11.12 -9.39 3.22
CA ALA A 210 -11.15 -8.42 2.11
C ALA A 210 -12.43 -7.56 2.13
N HIS A 211 -13.51 -8.05 2.75
CA HIS A 211 -14.78 -7.35 2.86
C HIS A 211 -15.48 -7.65 4.20
N GLY A 212 -15.63 -6.62 5.04
CA GLY A 212 -16.33 -6.75 6.33
C GLY A 212 -15.70 -7.80 7.23
N ASN A 213 -16.48 -8.81 7.63
CA ASN A 213 -16.07 -9.85 8.58
C ASN A 213 -16.20 -11.29 8.07
N ARG A 214 -16.35 -11.48 6.74
CA ARG A 214 -16.52 -12.80 6.09
C ARG A 214 -15.91 -12.81 4.69
N GLY A 215 -15.66 -13.99 4.13
CA GLY A 215 -15.17 -14.17 2.74
C GLY A 215 -13.66 -14.33 2.64
N THR A 216 -13.09 -13.94 1.49
CA THR A 216 -11.65 -14.04 1.21
C THR A 216 -10.83 -13.33 2.28
N ARG A 217 -9.75 -13.97 2.70
CA ARG A 217 -8.79 -13.40 3.66
C ARG A 217 -7.49 -13.05 2.96
N HIS A 218 -6.91 -11.95 3.38
CA HIS A 218 -5.56 -11.53 3.00
C HIS A 218 -4.66 -11.57 4.24
N THR A 219 -3.36 -11.68 3.98
CA THR A 219 -2.34 -11.65 5.03
C THR A 219 -1.73 -10.26 5.07
N ILE A 220 -1.59 -9.71 6.27
CA ILE A 220 -0.76 -8.53 6.52
C ILE A 220 0.32 -8.93 7.51
N TRP A 221 1.59 -8.77 7.12
CA TRP A 221 2.68 -8.85 8.08
C TRP A 221 2.85 -7.51 8.77
N ILE A 222 2.79 -7.50 10.10
CA ILE A 222 3.11 -6.34 10.92
C ILE A 222 4.47 -6.61 11.57
N ALA A 223 5.49 -5.87 11.14
CA ALA A 223 6.88 -6.12 11.44
C ALA A 223 7.51 -4.94 12.19
N GLU A 224 7.75 -5.13 13.49
CA GLU A 224 8.42 -4.13 14.33
C GLU A 224 9.94 -4.23 14.17
N LYS A 225 10.59 -3.09 13.89
CA LYS A 225 12.04 -3.00 13.83
C LYS A 225 12.64 -3.30 15.22
N ARG A 226 13.46 -4.35 15.31
CA ARG A 226 14.14 -4.70 16.57
C ARG A 226 15.07 -3.56 16.98
N LYS A 227 15.11 -3.26 18.29
CA LYS A 227 16.14 -2.41 18.87
C LYS A 227 17.48 -3.13 18.66
N ARG A 228 18.40 -2.48 17.96
CA ARG A 228 19.80 -2.89 17.89
C ARG A 228 20.55 -2.26 19.05
#